data_AF-A0A955F276-F1
#
_entry.id   AF-A0A955F276-F1
#
_cell.length_a   1.000
_cell.length_b   1.000
_cell.length_c   1.000
_cell.angle_alpha   90.00
_cell.angle_beta   90.00
_cell.angle_gamma   90.00
#
_symmetry.space_group_name_H-M   'P 1'
#
loop_
_entity.id
_entity.type
_entity.pdbx_description
1 polymer ?
#
loop_
_entity_poly.entity_id
_entity_poly.type
_entity_poly.pdbx_seq_one_letter_code
_entity_poly.pdbx_strand_id
1 'polypeptide(L)'
;TIMMAIERTVGRERKRMAIIGSGAMGLVIVAAFFALRSADDRNTKLERQQRIIANEQSKLASEGGNFEELNTILRESIYMVRVQYLDDGVWKDTGQTGTAWQVDHRLATNAHVAEMFPEASQRNQRMVARVARRGEVVELLITGVKNHPGYDAFARLTAQTSPYQGNLRFLGLLPAWDVALMEVADEDQSKMIRPLPQAAASDVLALESGAGVFFLGFPTEGATNGGTDPRRPVATFRTGSISKVQDYFMGPGKPEDMRLLTFDFSANGGGSGSPIFNRKGEVIALLNSIDVASKGAAGRISGDNSYGMRVDVLIELMDGRAESLLPSRMREWADTLEPQWREGLDRFREEAHAVAASKFKDLASLDFRCRIKDRKVAKIRGTGYQNAATFTWRARELGTGIFMAVAFCRDRPEFMGLRQTILNQGLEDRVESSLGTWWAATWVSAQNPTPLKYEVFAADGAYSGQTEVELVLYEIVPN
;
A
#
# COMPACT_ATOMS: atom_id res chain seq x y z
N THR A 1 -31.51 -74.59 15.92
CA THR A 1 -32.10 -73.58 16.84
C THR A 1 -31.30 -72.27 16.89
N ILE A 2 -29.97 -72.31 16.98
CA ILE A 2 -29.10 -71.10 16.97
C ILE A 2 -29.18 -70.32 15.63
N MET A 3 -29.22 -71.01 14.49
CA MET A 3 -29.35 -70.39 13.16
C MET A 3 -30.64 -69.54 12.99
N MET A 4 -31.78 -70.03 13.51
CA MET A 4 -33.06 -69.31 13.47
C MET A 4 -33.09 -68.09 14.41
N ALA A 5 -32.29 -68.10 15.50
CA ALA A 5 -32.16 -66.95 16.38
C ALA A 5 -31.31 -65.84 15.73
N ILE A 6 -30.28 -66.20 14.98
CA ILE A 6 -29.42 -65.24 14.25
C ILE A 6 -30.21 -64.58 13.11
N GLU A 7 -30.99 -65.32 12.32
CA GLU A 7 -31.80 -64.75 11.23
C GLU A 7 -32.88 -63.77 11.72
N ARG A 8 -33.52 -64.06 12.86
CA ARG A 8 -34.52 -63.14 13.46
C ARG A 8 -33.89 -61.86 14.01
N THR A 9 -32.64 -61.93 14.48
CA THR A 9 -31.92 -60.78 15.04
C THR A 9 -31.39 -59.89 13.91
N VAL A 10 -30.81 -60.47 12.86
CA VAL A 10 -30.36 -59.75 11.65
C VAL A 10 -31.54 -59.10 10.90
N GLY A 11 -32.70 -59.75 10.86
CA GLY A 11 -33.91 -59.18 10.24
C GLY A 11 -34.48 -57.96 10.99
N ARG A 12 -34.37 -57.91 12.32
CA ARG A 12 -34.80 -56.74 13.12
C ARG A 12 -33.82 -55.57 13.02
N GLU A 13 -32.52 -55.86 13.00
CA GLU A 13 -31.46 -54.85 12.79
C GLU A 13 -31.54 -54.21 11.40
N ARG A 14 -31.77 -55.00 10.33
CA ARG A 14 -31.99 -54.45 8.98
C ARG A 14 -33.22 -53.56 8.87
N LYS A 15 -34.33 -53.91 9.54
CA LYS A 15 -35.53 -53.05 9.57
C LYS A 15 -35.31 -51.76 10.36
N ARG A 16 -34.56 -51.81 11.48
CA ARG A 16 -34.18 -50.61 12.24
C ARG A 16 -33.25 -49.69 11.45
N MET A 17 -32.23 -50.24 10.79
CA MET A 17 -31.32 -49.47 9.94
C MET A 17 -32.00 -48.85 8.73
N ALA A 18 -32.97 -49.54 8.12
CA ALA A 18 -33.76 -48.98 7.02
C ALA A 18 -34.64 -47.80 7.48
N ILE A 19 -35.28 -47.89 8.66
CA ILE A 19 -36.10 -46.80 9.21
C ILE A 19 -35.25 -45.59 9.61
N ILE A 20 -34.08 -45.82 10.23
CA ILE A 20 -33.15 -44.75 10.61
C ILE A 20 -32.55 -44.06 9.36
N GLY A 21 -32.17 -44.83 8.34
CA GLY A 21 -31.67 -44.30 7.07
C GLY A 21 -32.72 -43.47 6.31
N SER A 22 -33.98 -43.89 6.34
CA SER A 22 -35.11 -43.15 5.73
C SER A 22 -35.37 -41.81 6.42
N GLY A 23 -35.32 -41.79 7.75
CA GLY A 23 -35.51 -40.55 8.54
C GLY A 23 -34.37 -39.55 8.37
N ALA A 24 -33.12 -40.03 8.33
CA ALA A 24 -31.94 -39.17 8.11
C ALA A 24 -31.95 -38.55 6.70
N MET A 25 -32.31 -39.32 5.66
CA MET A 25 -32.42 -38.80 4.30
C MET A 25 -33.53 -37.74 4.18
N GLY A 26 -34.68 -37.97 4.84
CA GLY A 26 -35.77 -36.99 4.90
C GLY A 26 -35.34 -35.67 5.55
N LEU A 27 -34.58 -35.71 6.64
CA LEU A 27 -34.05 -34.52 7.31
C LEU A 27 -33.05 -33.75 6.44
N VAL A 28 -32.18 -34.43 5.71
CA VAL A 28 -31.22 -33.80 4.79
C VAL A 28 -31.96 -33.11 3.63
N ILE A 29 -32.99 -33.76 3.07
CA ILE A 29 -33.79 -33.17 1.99
C ILE A 29 -34.56 -31.94 2.49
N VAL A 30 -35.15 -31.99 3.69
CA VAL A 30 -35.86 -30.85 4.29
C VAL A 30 -34.89 -29.71 4.59
N ALA A 31 -33.71 -29.99 5.17
CA ALA A 31 -32.69 -28.98 5.43
C ALA A 31 -32.17 -28.34 4.14
N ALA A 32 -31.92 -29.13 3.09
CA ALA A 32 -31.53 -28.64 1.78
C ALA A 32 -32.63 -27.78 1.14
N PHE A 33 -33.90 -28.17 1.28
CA PHE A 33 -35.03 -27.38 0.79
C PHE A 33 -35.15 -26.03 1.51
N PHE A 34 -35.00 -25.99 2.84
CA PHE A 34 -34.99 -24.73 3.59
C PHE A 34 -33.77 -23.86 3.27
N ALA A 35 -32.58 -24.46 3.08
CA ALA A 35 -31.39 -23.73 2.68
C ALA A 35 -31.57 -23.08 1.30
N LEU A 36 -32.08 -23.84 0.31
CA LEU A 36 -32.36 -23.35 -1.04
C LEU A 36 -33.44 -22.25 -1.03
N ARG A 37 -34.52 -22.42 -0.26
CA ARG A 37 -35.57 -21.40 -0.14
C ARG A 37 -35.06 -20.12 0.55
N SER A 38 -34.17 -20.25 1.54
CA SER A 38 -33.55 -19.09 2.20
C SER A 38 -32.57 -18.34 1.28
N ALA A 39 -31.97 -19.02 0.31
CA ALA A 39 -31.10 -18.41 -0.68
C ALA A 39 -31.93 -17.66 -1.75
N ASP A 40 -33.07 -18.23 -2.14
CA ASP A 40 -33.99 -17.64 -3.12
C ASP A 40 -34.69 -16.37 -2.58
N ASP A 41 -35.13 -16.39 -1.31
CA ASP A 41 -35.68 -15.21 -0.62
C ASP A 41 -34.63 -14.10 -0.44
N ARG A 42 -33.34 -14.46 -0.26
CA ARG A 42 -32.25 -13.48 -0.18
C ARG A 42 -31.97 -12.82 -1.53
N ASN A 43 -31.93 -13.60 -2.61
CA ASN A 43 -31.70 -13.08 -3.96
C ASN A 43 -32.83 -12.17 -4.43
N THR A 44 -34.09 -12.56 -4.23
CA THR A 44 -35.25 -11.74 -4.61
C THR A 44 -35.32 -10.42 -3.83
N LYS A 45 -34.94 -10.41 -2.55
CA LYS A 45 -34.85 -9.17 -1.75
C LYS A 45 -33.73 -8.25 -2.28
N LEU A 46 -32.57 -8.82 -2.63
CA LEU A 46 -31.44 -8.07 -3.18
C LEU A 46 -31.78 -7.45 -4.55
N GLU A 47 -32.39 -8.23 -5.45
CA GLU A 47 -32.84 -7.74 -6.76
C GLU A 47 -33.86 -6.62 -6.64
N ARG A 48 -34.80 -6.74 -5.70
CA ARG A 48 -35.81 -5.69 -5.46
C ARG A 48 -35.15 -4.40 -4.95
N GLN A 49 -34.17 -4.50 -4.06
CA GLN A 49 -33.41 -3.34 -3.58
C GLN A 49 -32.59 -2.71 -4.71
N GLN A 50 -31.92 -3.51 -5.55
CA GLN A 50 -31.16 -3.04 -6.71
C GLN A 50 -32.06 -2.29 -7.72
N ARG A 51 -33.28 -2.78 -7.99
CA ARG A 51 -34.23 -2.07 -8.87
C ARG A 51 -34.70 -0.73 -8.30
N ILE A 52 -34.95 -0.65 -6.99
CA ILE A 52 -35.34 0.62 -6.34
C ILE A 52 -34.20 1.64 -6.49
N ILE A 53 -32.95 1.21 -6.21
CA ILE A 53 -31.76 2.05 -6.36
C ILE A 53 -31.59 2.52 -7.81
N ALA A 54 -31.66 1.60 -8.77
CA ALA A 54 -31.52 1.93 -10.18
C ALA A 54 -32.60 2.92 -10.66
N ASN A 55 -33.84 2.78 -10.16
CA ASN A 55 -34.93 3.70 -10.49
C ASN A 55 -34.75 5.08 -9.85
N GLU A 56 -34.37 5.16 -8.57
CA GLU A 56 -34.06 6.44 -7.91
C GLU A 56 -32.87 7.13 -8.56
N GLN A 57 -31.81 6.38 -8.88
CA GLN A 57 -30.63 6.91 -9.56
C GLN A 57 -30.91 7.37 -10.99
N SER A 58 -31.71 6.61 -11.76
CA SER A 58 -32.12 7.00 -13.11
C SER A 58 -32.94 8.29 -13.09
N LYS A 59 -33.84 8.43 -12.10
CA LYS A 59 -34.61 9.66 -11.88
C LYS A 59 -33.68 10.84 -11.57
N LEU A 60 -32.75 10.66 -10.62
CA LEU A 60 -31.79 11.70 -10.23
C LEU A 60 -30.85 12.09 -11.37
N ALA A 61 -30.34 11.12 -12.14
CA ALA A 61 -29.46 11.37 -13.27
C ALA A 61 -30.16 12.16 -14.39
N SER A 62 -31.47 11.95 -14.59
CA SER A 62 -32.26 12.69 -15.59
C SER A 62 -32.55 14.15 -15.20
N GLU A 63 -32.47 14.49 -13.91
CA GLU A 63 -32.75 15.83 -13.37
C GLU A 63 -31.47 16.62 -13.02
N GLY A 64 -30.28 16.10 -13.35
CA GLY A 64 -29.02 16.74 -12.97
C GLY A 64 -28.69 16.60 -11.48
N GLY A 65 -29.08 15.46 -10.89
CA GLY A 65 -28.78 14.94 -9.55
C GLY A 65 -28.25 15.93 -8.52
N ASN A 66 -29.10 16.35 -7.58
CA ASN A 66 -28.67 17.11 -6.42
C ASN A 66 -27.82 16.21 -5.51
N PHE A 67 -26.53 16.53 -5.35
CA PHE A 67 -25.61 15.76 -4.50
C PHE A 67 -26.11 15.61 -3.05
N GLU A 68 -26.91 16.55 -2.54
CA GLU A 68 -27.48 16.48 -1.18
C GLU A 68 -28.53 15.37 -1.02
N GLU A 69 -29.29 15.11 -2.07
CA GLU A 69 -30.25 13.99 -2.08
C GLU A 69 -29.48 12.67 -2.10
N LEU A 70 -28.47 12.55 -2.96
CA LEU A 70 -27.58 11.38 -2.99
C LEU A 70 -26.88 11.16 -1.64
N ASN A 71 -26.38 12.21 -1.00
CA ASN A 71 -25.78 12.13 0.34
C ASN A 71 -26.72 11.46 1.35
N THR A 72 -27.98 11.93 1.42
CA THR A 72 -28.98 11.40 2.35
C THR A 72 -29.18 9.88 2.17
N ILE A 73 -29.19 9.43 0.92
CA ILE A 73 -29.50 8.05 0.56
C ILE A 73 -28.24 7.15 0.69
N LEU A 74 -27.05 7.64 0.33
CA LEU A 74 -25.81 6.83 0.24
C LEU A 74 -25.03 6.73 1.57
N ARG A 75 -25.09 7.76 2.43
CA ARG A 75 -24.29 7.81 3.67
C ARG A 75 -24.54 6.66 4.65
N GLU A 76 -25.71 6.02 4.57
CA GLU A 76 -26.07 4.89 5.43
C GLU A 76 -25.27 3.60 5.12
N SER A 77 -24.53 3.56 4.00
CA SER A 77 -23.68 2.43 3.60
C SER A 77 -22.19 2.69 3.80
N ILE A 78 -21.85 3.73 4.56
CA ILE A 78 -20.47 4.21 4.77
C ILE A 78 -20.18 4.17 6.26
N TYR A 79 -19.05 3.55 6.61
CA TYR A 79 -18.72 3.15 7.97
C TYR A 79 -17.35 3.69 8.36
N MET A 80 -17.25 4.14 9.62
CA MET A 80 -15.98 4.49 10.24
C MET A 80 -15.32 3.21 10.73
N VAL A 81 -14.14 2.89 10.21
CA VAL A 81 -13.35 1.73 10.65
C VAL A 81 -12.52 2.11 11.86
N ARG A 82 -12.51 1.24 12.86
CA ARG A 82 -11.76 1.42 14.12
C ARG A 82 -11.14 0.09 14.54
N VAL A 83 -9.97 0.16 15.15
CA VAL A 83 -9.44 -0.94 15.97
C VAL A 83 -9.86 -0.68 17.42
N GLN A 84 -10.28 -1.74 18.10
CA GLN A 84 -10.62 -1.72 19.51
C GLN A 84 -9.75 -2.71 20.26
N TYR A 85 -9.48 -2.38 21.53
CA TYR A 85 -8.84 -3.28 22.47
C TYR A 85 -9.74 -3.53 23.68
N LEU A 86 -9.62 -4.70 24.29
CA LEU A 86 -10.36 -5.08 25.48
C LEU A 86 -9.62 -4.61 26.73
N ASP A 87 -10.30 -3.82 27.57
CA ASP A 87 -9.76 -3.27 28.82
C ASP A 87 -10.83 -3.37 29.91
N ASP A 88 -10.54 -4.12 30.98
CA ASP A 88 -11.49 -4.45 32.07
C ASP A 88 -12.86 -4.97 31.57
N GLY A 89 -12.84 -5.79 30.51
CA GLY A 89 -14.06 -6.35 29.91
C GLY A 89 -14.85 -5.37 29.03
N VAL A 90 -14.32 -4.16 28.82
CA VAL A 90 -14.92 -3.11 27.98
C VAL A 90 -14.06 -2.89 26.75
N TRP A 91 -14.68 -2.88 25.57
CA TRP A 91 -14.01 -2.54 24.33
C TRP A 91 -13.77 -1.02 24.25
N LYS A 92 -12.51 -0.62 24.05
CA LYS A 92 -12.07 0.77 23.89
C LYS A 92 -11.42 0.95 22.53
N ASP A 93 -11.65 2.10 21.89
CA ASP A 93 -11.05 2.37 20.58
C ASP A 93 -9.57 2.79 20.73
N THR A 94 -8.70 2.36 19.80
CA THR A 94 -7.27 2.72 19.78
C THR A 94 -6.99 4.14 19.29
N GLY A 95 -8.02 4.83 18.76
CA GLY A 95 -7.88 6.14 18.13
C GLY A 95 -7.56 6.08 16.63
N GLN A 96 -7.10 4.94 16.11
CA GLN A 96 -6.87 4.74 14.67
C GLN A 96 -8.20 4.72 13.91
N THR A 97 -8.23 5.37 12.74
CA THR A 97 -9.44 5.56 11.93
C THR A 97 -9.19 5.42 10.45
N GLY A 98 -10.16 4.81 9.77
CA GLY A 98 -10.34 4.89 8.33
C GLY A 98 -11.82 4.89 7.98
N THR A 99 -12.11 4.83 6.69
CA THR A 99 -13.46 4.72 6.14
C THR A 99 -13.59 3.43 5.34
N ALA A 100 -14.74 2.76 5.43
CA ALA A 100 -15.10 1.64 4.58
C ALA A 100 -16.54 1.76 4.13
N TRP A 101 -16.94 1.06 3.07
CA TRP A 101 -18.27 1.18 2.51
C TRP A 101 -18.73 -0.11 1.86
N GLN A 102 -20.05 -0.33 1.81
CA GLN A 102 -20.61 -1.60 1.37
C GLN A 102 -20.52 -1.81 -0.15
N VAL A 103 -19.95 -2.93 -0.60
CA VAL A 103 -19.89 -3.34 -2.02
C VAL A 103 -20.74 -4.57 -2.36
N ASP A 104 -20.98 -5.44 -1.37
CA ASP A 104 -21.83 -6.61 -1.43
C ASP A 104 -22.16 -7.06 0.02
N HIS A 105 -21.79 -8.29 0.38
CA HIS A 105 -21.73 -8.79 1.76
C HIS A 105 -20.43 -8.39 2.47
N ARG A 106 -19.57 -7.60 1.81
CA ARG A 106 -18.29 -7.11 2.29
C ARG A 106 -18.26 -5.58 2.30
N LEU A 107 -17.24 -5.04 2.93
CA LEU A 107 -16.90 -3.63 2.85
C LEU A 107 -15.63 -3.44 2.00
N ALA A 108 -15.58 -2.38 1.20
CA ALA A 108 -14.37 -1.93 0.53
C ALA A 108 -13.71 -0.79 1.30
N THR A 109 -12.39 -0.73 1.26
CA THR A 109 -11.56 0.31 1.87
C THR A 109 -10.19 0.37 1.19
N ASN A 110 -9.26 1.13 1.75
CA ASN A 110 -7.85 1.10 1.40
C ASN A 110 -7.13 -0.08 2.05
N ALA A 111 -6.08 -0.59 1.41
CA ALA A 111 -5.25 -1.66 1.94
C ALA A 111 -4.55 -1.24 3.24
N HIS A 112 -4.02 -0.03 3.34
CA HIS A 112 -3.40 0.44 4.59
C HIS A 112 -4.39 0.56 5.75
N VAL A 113 -5.68 0.77 5.46
CA VAL A 113 -6.74 0.76 6.49
C VAL A 113 -7.00 -0.68 6.93
N ALA A 114 -7.03 -1.62 5.98
CA ALA A 114 -7.19 -3.04 6.25
C ALA A 114 -5.97 -3.65 6.97
N GLU A 115 -4.75 -3.11 6.80
CA GLU A 115 -3.54 -3.51 7.54
C GLU A 115 -3.65 -3.25 9.05
N MET A 116 -4.55 -2.36 9.48
CA MET A 116 -4.86 -2.21 10.90
C MET A 116 -5.59 -3.43 11.48
N PHE A 117 -6.02 -4.38 10.64
CA PHE A 117 -6.72 -5.57 11.10
C PHE A 117 -5.79 -6.36 12.02
N PRO A 118 -6.16 -6.56 13.29
CA PRO A 118 -5.30 -7.24 14.24
C PRO A 118 -5.08 -8.66 13.76
N GLU A 119 -3.82 -9.06 13.66
CA GLU A 119 -3.49 -10.47 13.43
C GLU A 119 -4.14 -11.34 14.52
N ALA A 120 -4.46 -12.60 14.19
CA ALA A 120 -5.06 -13.57 15.12
C ALA A 120 -4.27 -13.76 16.44
N SER A 121 -3.01 -13.30 16.49
CA SER A 121 -2.13 -13.28 17.67
C SER A 121 -2.53 -12.24 18.72
N GLN A 122 -3.28 -11.19 18.36
CA GLN A 122 -3.66 -10.09 19.26
C GLN A 122 -5.02 -10.36 19.93
N ARG A 123 -5.07 -11.36 20.82
CA ARG A 123 -6.31 -11.89 21.45
C ARG A 123 -7.24 -10.88 22.14
N ASN A 124 -6.77 -9.65 22.39
CA ASN A 124 -7.55 -8.59 23.02
C ASN A 124 -7.85 -7.43 22.06
N GLN A 125 -7.70 -7.61 20.75
CA GLN A 125 -8.04 -6.61 19.75
C GLN A 125 -9.08 -7.11 18.76
N ARG A 126 -9.88 -6.18 18.22
CA ARG A 126 -10.80 -6.45 17.13
C ARG A 126 -10.93 -5.23 16.23
N MET A 127 -11.29 -5.45 14.98
CA MET A 127 -11.64 -4.37 14.06
C MET A 127 -13.16 -4.29 13.91
N VAL A 128 -13.71 -3.09 13.93
CA VAL A 128 -15.13 -2.83 13.75
C VAL A 128 -15.37 -1.72 12.74
N ALA A 129 -16.52 -1.77 12.06
CA ALA A 129 -17.02 -0.73 11.18
C ALA A 129 -18.32 -0.14 11.78
N ARG A 130 -18.33 1.17 12.06
CA ARG A 130 -19.40 1.84 12.82
C ARG A 130 -20.05 2.96 12.02
N VAL A 131 -21.37 3.09 12.10
CA VAL A 131 -22.13 4.19 11.48
C VAL A 131 -23.31 4.59 12.37
N ALA A 132 -23.60 5.88 12.48
CA ALA A 132 -24.84 6.37 13.07
C ALA A 132 -25.93 6.53 12.00
N ARG A 133 -27.03 5.79 12.12
CA ARG A 133 -28.15 5.79 11.17
C ARG A 133 -29.44 5.99 11.91
N ARG A 134 -30.20 7.03 11.53
CA ARG A 134 -31.51 7.35 12.11
C ARG A 134 -31.52 7.41 13.64
N GLY A 135 -30.42 7.90 14.22
CA GLY A 135 -30.24 8.02 15.67
C GLY A 135 -29.64 6.79 16.35
N GLU A 136 -29.62 5.63 15.69
CA GLU A 136 -29.04 4.39 16.19
C GLU A 136 -27.59 4.22 15.74
N VAL A 137 -26.78 3.58 16.57
CA VAL A 137 -25.41 3.21 16.22
C VAL A 137 -25.40 1.77 15.76
N VAL A 138 -24.96 1.55 14.52
CA VAL A 138 -24.70 0.22 14.02
C VAL A 138 -23.20 -0.02 14.02
N GLU A 139 -22.81 -1.13 14.62
CA GLU A 139 -21.45 -1.65 14.63
C GLU A 139 -21.45 -3.02 13.96
N LEU A 140 -20.49 -3.21 13.05
CA LEU A 140 -20.22 -4.45 12.34
C LEU A 140 -18.85 -4.96 12.78
N LEU A 141 -18.77 -6.21 13.19
CA LEU A 141 -17.51 -6.89 13.43
C LEU A 141 -16.87 -7.30 12.11
N ILE A 142 -15.60 -6.93 11.94
CA ILE A 142 -14.78 -7.37 10.81
C ILE A 142 -14.04 -8.65 11.21
N THR A 143 -14.14 -9.68 10.38
CA THR A 143 -13.60 -11.03 10.66
C THR A 143 -12.45 -11.42 9.74
N GLY A 144 -12.24 -10.68 8.65
CA GLY A 144 -11.14 -10.92 7.73
C GLY A 144 -10.91 -9.74 6.80
N VAL A 145 -9.75 -9.72 6.17
CA VAL A 145 -9.38 -8.73 5.17
C VAL A 145 -8.69 -9.40 3.97
N LYS A 146 -8.89 -8.83 2.79
CA LYS A 146 -8.19 -9.21 1.56
C LYS A 146 -7.66 -7.96 0.87
N ASN A 147 -6.34 -7.77 0.92
CA ASN A 147 -5.67 -6.68 0.20
C ASN A 147 -5.54 -7.00 -1.28
N HIS A 148 -5.55 -5.97 -2.13
CA HIS A 148 -5.22 -6.13 -3.54
C HIS A 148 -3.74 -6.57 -3.67
N PRO A 149 -3.41 -7.66 -4.38
CA PRO A 149 -2.05 -8.23 -4.41
C PRO A 149 -1.01 -7.29 -5.08
N GLY A 150 -1.49 -6.32 -5.86
CA GLY A 150 -0.69 -5.23 -6.41
C GLY A 150 -0.15 -4.24 -5.39
N TYR A 151 -0.75 -4.13 -4.19
CA TYR A 151 -0.35 -3.15 -3.16
C TYR A 151 1.11 -3.37 -2.71
N ASP A 152 1.40 -4.53 -2.11
CA ASP A 152 2.76 -4.84 -1.68
C ASP A 152 3.72 -5.05 -2.86
N ALA A 153 3.22 -5.58 -3.97
CA ALA A 153 4.05 -5.85 -5.15
C ALA A 153 4.58 -4.54 -5.75
N PHE A 154 3.72 -3.53 -5.86
CA PHE A 154 4.11 -2.20 -6.32
C PHE A 154 5.06 -1.53 -5.31
N ALA A 155 4.72 -1.53 -4.01
CA ALA A 155 5.58 -0.95 -2.98
C ALA A 155 6.98 -1.58 -2.94
N ARG A 156 7.08 -2.91 -3.11
CA ARG A 156 8.38 -3.60 -3.20
C ARG A 156 9.17 -3.17 -4.43
N LEU A 157 8.51 -3.06 -5.59
CA LEU A 157 9.15 -2.68 -6.85
C LEU A 157 9.61 -1.22 -6.82
N THR A 158 8.79 -0.29 -6.34
CA THR A 158 9.16 1.14 -6.24
C THR A 158 10.27 1.35 -5.22
N ALA A 159 10.27 0.62 -4.10
CA ALA A 159 11.38 0.68 -3.16
C ALA A 159 12.69 0.14 -3.76
N GLN A 160 12.64 -0.85 -4.66
CA GLN A 160 13.82 -1.37 -5.38
C GLN A 160 14.32 -0.42 -6.48
N THR A 161 13.40 0.26 -7.18
CA THR A 161 13.74 1.05 -8.36
C THR A 161 13.91 2.53 -8.07
N SER A 162 13.36 3.06 -6.97
CA SER A 162 13.46 4.46 -6.54
C SER A 162 13.53 5.42 -7.75
N PRO A 163 12.42 5.62 -8.47
CA PRO A 163 12.45 6.28 -9.77
C PRO A 163 13.03 7.69 -9.69
N TYR A 164 13.91 8.04 -10.62
CA TYR A 164 14.56 9.35 -10.65
C TYR A 164 13.71 10.39 -11.36
N GLN A 165 13.66 11.60 -10.80
CA GLN A 165 12.86 12.73 -11.30
C GLN A 165 13.73 13.89 -11.82
N GLY A 166 15.06 13.74 -11.86
CA GLY A 166 15.97 14.85 -12.13
C GLY A 166 16.40 15.60 -10.87
N ASN A 167 17.42 16.46 -10.99
CA ASN A 167 17.91 17.33 -9.90
C ASN A 167 18.25 16.58 -8.59
N LEU A 168 18.80 15.37 -8.70
CA LEU A 168 19.07 14.45 -7.57
C LEU A 168 17.84 14.10 -6.72
N ARG A 169 16.64 14.27 -7.27
CA ARG A 169 15.41 13.89 -6.58
C ARG A 169 14.88 12.60 -7.15
N PHE A 170 14.43 11.76 -6.23
CA PHE A 170 13.65 10.58 -6.56
C PHE A 170 12.18 10.92 -6.43
N LEU A 171 11.39 10.36 -7.32
CA LEU A 171 9.95 10.55 -7.34
C LEU A 171 9.35 9.81 -6.16
N GLY A 172 8.81 10.57 -5.20
CA GLY A 172 8.01 10.05 -4.10
C GLY A 172 6.67 9.58 -4.64
N LEU A 173 6.60 8.32 -5.07
CA LEU A 173 5.36 7.73 -5.56
C LEU A 173 4.35 7.53 -4.43
N LEU A 174 3.10 7.84 -4.71
CA LEU A 174 1.98 7.51 -3.82
C LEU A 174 1.84 5.99 -3.72
N PRO A 175 1.31 5.45 -2.60
CA PRO A 175 0.91 4.06 -2.53
C PRO A 175 -0.11 3.75 -3.64
N ALA A 176 0.27 2.90 -4.59
CA ALA A 176 -0.63 2.44 -5.64
C ALA A 176 -1.32 1.14 -5.23
N TRP A 177 -2.43 0.81 -5.87
CA TRP A 177 -3.19 -0.43 -5.60
C TRP A 177 -3.67 -0.56 -4.15
N ASP A 178 -3.78 0.56 -3.45
CA ASP A 178 -4.16 0.65 -2.05
C ASP A 178 -5.67 0.45 -1.88
N VAL A 179 -6.10 -0.79 -2.08
CA VAL A 179 -7.50 -1.23 -2.06
C VAL A 179 -7.58 -2.57 -1.34
N ALA A 180 -8.61 -2.74 -0.52
CA ALA A 180 -8.89 -3.99 0.16
C ALA A 180 -10.39 -4.23 0.33
N LEU A 181 -10.72 -5.49 0.60
CA LEU A 181 -12.03 -5.95 1.03
C LEU A 181 -11.97 -6.38 2.50
N MET A 182 -13.05 -6.15 3.22
CA MET A 182 -13.26 -6.56 4.61
C MET A 182 -14.48 -7.47 4.70
N GLU A 183 -14.29 -8.63 5.32
CA GLU A 183 -15.35 -9.59 5.61
C GLU A 183 -16.08 -9.19 6.89
N VAL A 184 -17.40 -9.14 6.82
CA VAL A 184 -18.27 -8.80 7.96
C VAL A 184 -18.80 -10.10 8.58
N ALA A 185 -18.81 -10.17 9.91
CA ALA A 185 -19.34 -11.32 10.64
C ALA A 185 -20.76 -11.70 10.20
N ASP A 186 -21.06 -12.99 10.12
CA ASP A 186 -22.34 -13.50 9.61
C ASP A 186 -23.56 -12.95 10.38
N GLU A 187 -23.44 -12.82 11.71
CA GLU A 187 -24.47 -12.24 12.56
C GLU A 187 -24.76 -10.75 12.26
N ASP A 188 -23.79 -10.05 11.70
CA ASP A 188 -23.84 -8.61 11.42
C ASP A 188 -24.26 -8.31 9.98
N GLN A 189 -24.27 -9.30 9.08
CA GLN A 189 -24.71 -9.17 7.68
C GLN A 189 -26.11 -8.56 7.57
N SER A 190 -27.02 -8.93 8.48
CA SER A 190 -28.40 -8.41 8.50
C SER A 190 -28.50 -6.92 8.84
N LYS A 191 -27.46 -6.35 9.45
CA LYS A 191 -27.37 -4.93 9.80
C LYS A 191 -26.87 -4.09 8.63
N MET A 192 -26.37 -4.70 7.56
CA MET A 192 -25.98 -4.00 6.33
C MET A 192 -27.24 -3.64 5.53
N ILE A 193 -27.26 -2.47 4.89
CA ILE A 193 -28.49 -1.96 4.25
C ILE A 193 -28.49 -2.23 2.75
N ARG A 194 -27.47 -1.73 2.06
CA ARG A 194 -27.35 -1.85 0.62
C ARG A 194 -25.92 -1.57 0.14
N PRO A 195 -25.42 -2.32 -0.84
CA PRO A 195 -24.23 -1.95 -1.58
C PRO A 195 -24.35 -0.59 -2.25
N LEU A 196 -23.25 0.15 -2.25
CA LEU A 196 -23.09 1.29 -3.13
C LEU A 196 -22.81 0.78 -4.54
N PRO A 197 -23.38 1.37 -5.59
CA PRO A 197 -23.10 0.95 -6.95
C PRO A 197 -21.74 1.47 -7.41
N GLN A 198 -20.97 0.63 -8.09
CA GLN A 198 -19.73 1.01 -8.76
C GLN A 198 -20.06 1.48 -10.19
N ALA A 199 -19.34 2.49 -10.68
CA ALA A 199 -19.47 2.93 -12.06
C ALA A 199 -19.02 1.82 -13.03
N ALA A 200 -19.70 1.73 -14.17
CA ALA A 200 -19.38 0.77 -15.21
C ALA A 200 -17.98 1.03 -15.82
N ALA A 201 -17.37 0.00 -16.41
CA ALA A 201 -16.05 0.09 -17.04
C ALA A 201 -15.96 1.21 -18.09
N SER A 202 -17.00 1.39 -18.91
CA SER A 202 -17.06 2.49 -19.89
C SER A 202 -17.04 3.87 -19.23
N ASP A 203 -17.71 4.02 -18.10
CA ASP A 203 -17.89 5.30 -17.42
C ASP A 203 -16.61 5.69 -16.68
N VAL A 204 -15.90 4.73 -16.09
CA VAL A 204 -14.61 4.98 -15.43
C VAL A 204 -13.49 5.29 -16.43
N LEU A 205 -13.55 4.72 -17.64
CA LEU A 205 -12.59 5.02 -18.72
C LEU A 205 -12.85 6.39 -19.37
N ALA A 206 -14.10 6.88 -19.28
CA ALA A 206 -14.51 8.19 -19.77
C ALA A 206 -14.37 9.32 -18.73
N LEU A 207 -13.72 9.06 -17.59
CA LEU A 207 -13.45 10.10 -16.59
C LEU A 207 -12.46 11.12 -17.15
N GLU A 208 -12.76 12.40 -16.92
CA GLU A 208 -11.97 13.53 -17.41
C GLU A 208 -11.82 14.59 -16.32
N SER A 209 -10.77 15.41 -16.46
CA SER A 209 -10.60 16.59 -15.60
C SER A 209 -11.81 17.54 -15.71
N GLY A 210 -12.20 18.13 -14.58
CA GLY A 210 -13.37 19.00 -14.46
C GLY A 210 -14.68 18.26 -14.17
N ALA A 211 -14.72 16.92 -14.27
CA ALA A 211 -15.89 16.16 -13.90
C ALA A 211 -16.24 16.37 -12.41
N GLY A 212 -17.49 16.77 -12.14
CA GLY A 212 -17.95 17.04 -10.78
C GLY A 212 -18.14 15.75 -9.97
N VAL A 213 -17.66 15.76 -8.73
CA VAL A 213 -17.67 14.61 -7.81
C VAL A 213 -18.08 15.02 -6.41
N PHE A 214 -18.38 14.04 -5.56
CA PHE A 214 -18.47 14.23 -4.12
C PHE A 214 -17.88 13.04 -3.38
N PHE A 215 -17.46 13.23 -2.14
CA PHE A 215 -17.04 12.14 -1.26
C PHE A 215 -17.84 12.14 0.03
N LEU A 216 -17.91 10.97 0.65
CA LEU A 216 -18.52 10.75 1.95
C LEU A 216 -17.56 9.93 2.83
N GLY A 217 -17.19 10.43 4.01
CA GLY A 217 -16.19 9.77 4.84
C GLY A 217 -16.04 10.30 6.24
N PHE A 218 -15.02 9.85 6.96
CA PHE A 218 -14.77 10.25 8.35
C PHE A 218 -13.40 10.92 8.52
N PRO A 219 -13.16 12.10 7.93
CA PRO A 219 -11.92 12.85 8.16
C PRO A 219 -11.83 13.27 9.64
N THR A 220 -10.85 12.72 10.36
CA THR A 220 -10.64 12.95 11.79
C THR A 220 -9.40 13.78 12.09
N GLU A 221 -8.39 13.74 11.22
CA GLU A 221 -7.12 14.45 11.44
C GLU A 221 -7.29 15.97 11.32
N GLY A 222 -6.65 16.71 12.22
CA GLY A 222 -6.63 18.18 12.20
C GLY A 222 -7.97 18.87 12.49
N ALA A 223 -9.05 18.12 12.72
CA ALA A 223 -10.36 18.66 13.04
C ALA A 223 -10.54 18.83 14.56
N THR A 224 -11.22 19.90 14.98
CA THR A 224 -11.59 20.10 16.38
C THR A 224 -12.40 18.90 16.88
N ASN A 225 -11.99 18.32 18.02
CA ASN A 225 -12.57 17.09 18.58
C ASN A 225 -12.56 15.88 17.63
N GLY A 226 -11.65 15.84 16.64
CA GLY A 226 -11.56 14.74 15.69
C GLY A 226 -12.65 14.75 14.61
N GLY A 227 -13.36 15.87 14.40
CA GLY A 227 -14.28 16.07 13.27
C GLY A 227 -15.61 15.32 13.33
N THR A 228 -15.70 14.23 14.10
CA THR A 228 -16.90 13.43 14.32
C THR A 228 -16.87 12.80 15.72
N ASP A 229 -18.02 12.58 16.36
CA ASP A 229 -18.08 11.75 17.57
C ASP A 229 -17.84 10.28 17.17
N PRO A 230 -16.74 9.64 17.61
CA PRO A 230 -16.44 8.26 17.21
C PRO A 230 -17.46 7.25 17.72
N ARG A 231 -18.26 7.58 18.74
CA ARG A 231 -19.32 6.72 19.29
C ARG A 231 -20.59 6.79 18.47
N ARG A 232 -20.83 7.90 17.76
CA ARG A 232 -22.01 8.15 16.91
C ARG A 232 -21.57 8.78 15.58
N PRO A 233 -20.74 8.08 14.79
CA PRO A 233 -20.06 8.70 13.66
C PRO A 233 -21.05 9.02 12.55
N VAL A 234 -21.00 10.25 12.04
CA VAL A 234 -21.77 10.71 10.87
C VAL A 234 -20.80 11.09 9.78
N ALA A 235 -20.99 10.54 8.58
CA ALA A 235 -20.09 10.81 7.46
C ALA A 235 -20.12 12.30 7.09
N THR A 236 -18.93 12.87 6.88
CA THR A 236 -18.72 14.20 6.30
C THR A 236 -18.93 14.11 4.80
N PHE A 237 -19.68 15.07 4.27
CA PHE A 237 -19.92 15.25 2.84
C PHE A 237 -19.10 16.43 2.33
N ARG A 238 -18.40 16.26 1.20
CA ARG A 238 -17.78 17.36 0.45
C ARG A 238 -17.94 17.14 -1.05
N THR A 239 -18.01 18.23 -1.79
CA THR A 239 -18.08 18.26 -3.25
C THR A 239 -16.78 18.80 -3.83
N GLY A 240 -16.52 18.50 -5.10
CA GLY A 240 -15.41 19.05 -5.85
C GLY A 240 -15.41 18.56 -7.29
N SER A 241 -14.24 18.52 -7.90
CA SER A 241 -14.02 18.04 -9.26
C SER A 241 -12.76 17.19 -9.38
N ILE A 242 -12.68 16.41 -10.45
CA ILE A 242 -11.46 15.71 -10.83
C ILE A 242 -10.48 16.75 -11.38
N SER A 243 -9.38 17.01 -10.69
CA SER A 243 -8.30 17.86 -11.18
C SER A 243 -7.51 17.16 -12.29
N LYS A 244 -7.19 15.87 -12.11
CA LYS A 244 -6.37 15.08 -13.04
C LYS A 244 -6.78 13.62 -13.09
N VAL A 245 -6.60 13.04 -14.26
CA VAL A 245 -6.69 11.61 -14.54
C VAL A 245 -5.32 11.19 -15.06
N GLN A 246 -4.59 10.40 -14.28
CA GLN A 246 -3.17 10.09 -14.51
C GLN A 246 -2.86 8.62 -14.16
N ASP A 247 -1.72 8.13 -14.63
CA ASP A 247 -1.21 6.84 -14.18
C ASP A 247 -0.57 6.95 -12.78
N TYR A 248 -0.09 5.82 -12.25
CA TYR A 248 0.58 5.79 -10.95
C TYR A 248 1.96 6.45 -10.94
N PHE A 249 2.52 6.76 -12.10
CA PHE A 249 3.79 7.48 -12.27
C PHE A 249 3.57 8.97 -12.48
N MET A 250 2.34 9.45 -12.25
CA MET A 250 1.91 10.85 -12.40
C MET A 250 2.05 11.38 -13.83
N GLY A 251 2.00 10.49 -14.82
CA GLY A 251 2.14 10.78 -16.24
C GLY A 251 0.86 10.56 -17.04
N PRO A 252 0.87 10.99 -18.32
CA PRO A 252 -0.13 10.62 -19.31
C PRO A 252 0.13 9.19 -19.85
N GLY A 253 -0.81 8.64 -20.60
CA GLY A 253 -0.90 7.21 -20.89
C GLY A 253 -2.28 6.80 -21.41
N LYS A 254 -2.54 5.51 -21.54
CA LYS A 254 -3.81 5.01 -22.06
C LYS A 254 -4.90 5.05 -20.98
N PRO A 255 -6.18 5.23 -21.33
CA PRO A 255 -7.27 5.27 -20.35
C PRO A 255 -7.28 4.09 -19.37
N GLU A 256 -6.86 2.90 -19.79
CA GLU A 256 -6.80 1.70 -18.96
C GLU A 256 -5.73 1.76 -17.85
N ASP A 257 -4.67 2.55 -18.08
CA ASP A 257 -3.54 2.72 -17.16
C ASP A 257 -3.74 3.92 -16.21
N MET A 258 -4.68 4.81 -16.55
CA MET A 258 -5.06 6.02 -15.82
C MET A 258 -5.87 5.74 -14.53
N ARG A 259 -5.26 5.02 -13.58
CA ARG A 259 -5.96 4.55 -12.37
C ARG A 259 -5.79 5.47 -11.15
N LEU A 260 -5.09 6.58 -11.29
CA LEU A 260 -4.91 7.59 -10.24
C LEU A 260 -5.70 8.84 -10.58
N LEU A 261 -6.64 9.20 -9.70
CA LEU A 261 -7.40 10.44 -9.81
C LEU A 261 -6.88 11.45 -8.79
N THR A 262 -6.80 12.71 -9.19
CA THR A 262 -6.53 13.85 -8.28
C THR A 262 -7.78 14.69 -8.19
N PHE A 263 -8.10 15.21 -7.01
CA PHE A 263 -9.28 16.02 -6.74
C PHE A 263 -8.90 17.38 -6.17
N ASP A 264 -9.75 18.38 -6.37
CA ASP A 264 -9.60 19.77 -5.89
C ASP A 264 -10.16 20.03 -4.50
N PHE A 265 -10.58 18.98 -3.79
CA PHE A 265 -10.99 19.05 -2.39
C PHE A 265 -9.90 18.49 -1.49
N SER A 266 -9.70 19.13 -0.33
CA SER A 266 -8.91 18.55 0.75
C SER A 266 -9.70 17.40 1.41
N ALA A 267 -9.00 16.31 1.67
CA ALA A 267 -9.34 15.36 2.70
C ALA A 267 -8.30 15.45 3.82
N ASN A 268 -8.64 14.90 5.00
CA ASN A 268 -7.71 14.76 6.11
C ASN A 268 -7.63 13.26 6.47
N GLY A 269 -6.62 12.85 7.23
CA GLY A 269 -6.54 11.50 7.79
C GLY A 269 -7.85 11.06 8.46
N GLY A 270 -8.15 9.76 8.38
CA GLY A 270 -9.48 9.19 8.67
C GLY A 270 -10.41 9.14 7.45
N GLY A 271 -10.20 10.00 6.46
CA GLY A 271 -10.90 9.95 5.17
C GLY A 271 -10.44 8.81 4.25
N SER A 272 -9.28 8.20 4.49
CA SER A 272 -8.78 7.08 3.67
C SER A 272 -9.79 5.93 3.59
N GLY A 273 -10.01 5.39 2.39
CA GLY A 273 -11.04 4.38 2.12
C GLY A 273 -12.41 4.94 1.75
N SER A 274 -12.60 6.27 1.81
CA SER A 274 -13.90 6.87 1.47
C SER A 274 -14.25 6.66 -0.01
N PRO A 275 -15.50 6.32 -0.34
CA PRO A 275 -15.95 6.30 -1.72
C PRO A 275 -16.07 7.72 -2.27
N ILE A 276 -15.68 7.87 -3.54
CA ILE A 276 -15.85 9.09 -4.33
C ILE A 276 -16.85 8.79 -5.43
N PHE A 277 -17.86 9.64 -5.55
CA PHE A 277 -19.02 9.43 -6.41
C PHE A 277 -19.05 10.39 -7.58
N ASN A 278 -19.58 9.92 -8.70
CA ASN A 278 -19.99 10.77 -9.82
C ASN A 278 -21.39 11.38 -9.58
N ARG A 279 -21.89 12.17 -10.53
CA ARG A 279 -23.24 12.78 -10.50
C ARG A 279 -24.40 11.78 -10.54
N LYS A 280 -24.15 10.52 -10.89
CA LYS A 280 -25.15 9.44 -10.86
C LYS A 280 -25.22 8.76 -9.49
N GLY A 281 -24.32 9.11 -8.56
CA GLY A 281 -24.21 8.44 -7.26
C GLY A 281 -23.52 7.07 -7.34
N GLU A 282 -22.71 6.85 -8.38
CA GLU A 282 -21.90 5.64 -8.53
C GLU A 282 -20.48 5.94 -8.05
N VAL A 283 -19.88 4.97 -7.36
CA VAL A 283 -18.49 5.06 -6.90
C VAL A 283 -17.56 4.96 -8.11
N ILE A 284 -16.71 5.96 -8.29
CA ILE A 284 -15.69 6.03 -9.35
C ILE A 284 -14.27 5.87 -8.81
N ALA A 285 -14.05 6.11 -7.51
CA ALA A 285 -12.75 5.97 -6.87
C ALA A 285 -12.84 5.78 -5.35
N LEU A 286 -11.72 5.37 -4.75
CA LEU A 286 -11.50 5.30 -3.31
C LEU A 286 -10.45 6.34 -2.92
N LEU A 287 -10.78 7.21 -1.98
CA LEU A 287 -9.86 8.23 -1.45
C LEU A 287 -8.69 7.55 -0.70
N ASN A 288 -7.45 7.83 -1.11
CA ASN A 288 -6.25 7.16 -0.60
C ASN A 288 -5.38 8.08 0.25
N SER A 289 -4.89 9.15 -0.38
CA SER A 289 -3.84 9.99 0.16
C SER A 289 -4.19 11.45 -0.05
N ILE A 290 -3.55 12.30 0.74
CA ILE A 290 -3.60 13.74 0.61
C ILE A 290 -2.16 14.20 0.46
N ASP A 291 -1.95 15.29 -0.26
CA ASP A 291 -0.64 15.93 -0.33
C ASP A 291 -0.20 16.41 1.07
N VAL A 292 0.54 15.57 1.80
CA VAL A 292 1.11 15.92 3.10
C VAL A 292 2.43 16.63 2.85
N ALA A 293 2.37 17.90 2.47
CA ALA A 293 3.54 18.76 2.48
C ALA A 293 4.05 18.81 3.94
N SER A 294 5.09 18.03 4.22
CA SER A 294 5.72 17.95 5.53
C SER A 294 6.13 19.35 5.99
N LYS A 295 5.81 19.68 7.25
CA LYS A 295 6.13 20.95 7.91
C LYS A 295 7.66 21.13 8.05
N GLY A 296 8.34 21.41 6.94
CA GLY A 296 9.72 21.89 6.90
C GLY A 296 9.74 23.41 6.76
N ALA A 297 10.65 24.07 7.48
CA ALA A 297 10.71 25.52 7.62
C ALA A 297 10.70 26.27 6.26
N ALA A 298 9.71 27.14 6.07
CA ALA A 298 9.63 28.19 5.04
C ALA A 298 9.23 27.81 3.58
N GLY A 299 8.53 26.70 3.34
CA GLY A 299 7.96 26.38 2.01
C GLY A 299 6.45 26.69 1.90
N ARG A 300 6.00 27.27 0.77
CA ARG A 300 4.57 27.44 0.46
C ARG A 300 3.85 26.09 0.49
N ILE A 301 2.73 26.02 1.21
CA ILE A 301 1.85 24.85 1.27
C ILE A 301 0.93 24.89 0.05
N SER A 302 1.14 24.03 -0.95
CA SER A 302 0.08 23.72 -1.93
C SER A 302 -0.65 22.47 -1.43
N GLY A 303 -1.66 22.65 -0.58
CA GLY A 303 -2.20 21.58 0.28
C GLY A 303 -3.62 21.12 -0.02
N ASP A 304 -4.11 21.27 -1.26
CA ASP A 304 -5.52 21.02 -1.57
C ASP A 304 -5.78 19.80 -2.46
N ASN A 305 -4.73 19.08 -2.88
CA ASN A 305 -4.91 17.89 -3.71
C ASN A 305 -5.15 16.66 -2.84
N SER A 306 -6.26 15.99 -3.10
CA SER A 306 -6.51 14.62 -2.64
C SER A 306 -6.33 13.64 -3.79
N TYR A 307 -5.94 12.42 -3.48
CA TYR A 307 -5.71 11.35 -4.45
C TYR A 307 -6.64 10.18 -4.20
N GLY A 308 -7.12 9.56 -5.28
CA GLY A 308 -7.95 8.36 -5.18
C GLY A 308 -7.60 7.31 -6.22
N MET A 309 -7.79 6.05 -5.84
CA MET A 309 -7.66 4.90 -6.72
C MET A 309 -8.96 4.72 -7.49
N ARG A 310 -8.90 4.64 -8.81
CA ARG A 310 -10.08 4.38 -9.64
C ARG A 310 -10.71 3.03 -9.27
N VAL A 311 -12.04 2.98 -9.28
CA VAL A 311 -12.84 1.86 -8.74
C VAL A 311 -12.64 0.55 -9.51
N ASP A 312 -12.13 0.59 -10.74
CA ASP A 312 -11.82 -0.61 -11.53
C ASP A 312 -10.80 -1.52 -10.82
N VAL A 313 -9.87 -0.95 -10.05
CA VAL A 313 -8.95 -1.71 -9.19
C VAL A 313 -9.68 -2.55 -8.15
N LEU A 314 -10.73 -1.99 -7.54
CA LEU A 314 -11.57 -2.69 -6.58
C LEU A 314 -12.41 -3.76 -7.26
N ILE A 315 -13.00 -3.45 -8.42
CA ILE A 315 -13.82 -4.39 -9.18
C ILE A 315 -12.98 -5.63 -9.54
N GLU A 316 -11.73 -5.47 -9.95
CA GLU A 316 -10.84 -6.60 -10.24
C GLU A 316 -10.57 -7.50 -9.02
N LEU A 317 -10.48 -6.90 -7.82
CA LEU A 317 -10.34 -7.65 -6.57
C LEU A 317 -11.62 -8.39 -6.22
N MET A 318 -12.78 -7.74 -6.40
CA MET A 318 -14.10 -8.33 -6.18
C MET A 318 -14.37 -9.51 -7.13
N ASP A 319 -13.97 -9.38 -8.40
CA ASP A 319 -14.11 -10.40 -9.43
C ASP A 319 -13.11 -11.56 -9.28
N GLY A 320 -12.13 -11.46 -8.37
CA GLY A 320 -11.05 -12.44 -8.23
C GLY A 320 -10.08 -12.45 -9.42
N ARG A 321 -9.99 -11.36 -10.19
CA ARG A 321 -9.10 -11.22 -11.34
C ARG A 321 -7.74 -10.62 -10.97
N ALA A 322 -7.65 -9.91 -9.85
CA ALA A 322 -6.46 -9.17 -9.43
C ALA A 322 -5.17 -10.00 -9.44
N GLU A 323 -5.18 -11.22 -8.90
CA GLU A 323 -4.03 -12.11 -8.85
C GLU A 323 -3.57 -12.54 -10.25
N SER A 324 -4.52 -12.83 -11.15
CA SER A 324 -4.22 -13.24 -12.52
C SER A 324 -3.64 -12.11 -13.39
N LEU A 325 -4.01 -10.86 -13.09
CA LEU A 325 -3.54 -9.67 -13.79
C LEU A 325 -2.19 -9.16 -13.28
N LEU A 326 -1.79 -9.54 -12.06
CA LEU A 326 -0.58 -9.02 -11.43
C LEU A 326 0.70 -9.29 -12.24
N PRO A 327 0.95 -10.48 -12.82
CA PRO A 327 2.20 -10.73 -13.53
C PRO A 327 2.42 -9.85 -14.77
N SER A 328 1.36 -9.49 -15.52
CA SER A 328 1.51 -8.57 -16.65
C SER A 328 1.80 -7.16 -16.19
N ARG A 329 1.10 -6.71 -15.15
CA ARG A 329 1.31 -5.38 -14.56
C ARG A 329 2.70 -5.20 -13.98
N MET A 330 3.22 -6.19 -13.28
CA MET A 330 4.58 -6.13 -12.75
C MET A 330 5.61 -5.94 -13.87
N ARG A 331 5.40 -6.54 -15.05
CA ARG A 331 6.26 -6.30 -16.21
C ARG A 331 6.11 -4.87 -16.72
N GLU A 332 4.88 -4.39 -16.91
CA GLU A 332 4.61 -3.02 -17.35
C GLU A 332 5.21 -1.96 -16.41
N TRP A 333 5.09 -2.15 -15.09
CA TRP A 333 5.69 -1.27 -14.10
C TRP A 333 7.21 -1.33 -14.15
N ALA A 334 7.80 -2.51 -14.26
CA ALA A 334 9.25 -2.66 -14.37
C ALA A 334 9.78 -2.01 -15.66
N ASP A 335 9.12 -2.22 -16.80
CA ASP A 335 9.49 -1.60 -18.07
C ASP A 335 9.39 -0.06 -18.01
N THR A 336 8.49 0.48 -17.19
CA THR A 336 8.35 1.92 -16.97
C THR A 336 9.41 2.49 -16.01
N LEU A 337 9.69 1.77 -14.92
CA LEU A 337 10.57 2.23 -13.84
C LEU A 337 12.06 1.98 -14.12
N GLU A 338 12.40 0.90 -14.80
CA GLU A 338 13.80 0.51 -15.06
C GLU A 338 14.60 1.57 -15.84
N PRO A 339 14.06 2.22 -16.89
CA PRO A 339 14.77 3.31 -17.57
C PRO A 339 15.01 4.52 -16.65
N GLN A 340 14.01 4.91 -15.85
CA GLN A 340 14.12 6.03 -14.91
C GLN A 340 15.14 5.73 -13.82
N TRP A 341 15.14 4.50 -13.31
CA TRP A 341 16.14 4.03 -12.36
C TRP A 341 17.56 4.11 -12.93
N ARG A 342 17.77 3.58 -14.14
CA ARG A 342 19.08 3.62 -14.82
C ARG A 342 19.58 5.03 -15.05
N GLU A 343 18.71 5.91 -15.55
CA GLU A 343 19.05 7.32 -15.73
C GLU A 343 19.45 7.96 -14.40
N GLY A 344 18.67 7.71 -13.34
CA GLY A 344 18.98 8.19 -12.01
C GLY A 344 20.32 7.74 -11.49
N LEU A 345 20.63 6.45 -11.64
CA LEU A 345 21.90 5.89 -11.24
C LEU A 345 23.08 6.53 -12.00
N ASP A 346 22.93 6.74 -13.31
CA ASP A 346 23.97 7.35 -14.14
C ASP A 346 24.17 8.83 -13.79
N ARG A 347 23.10 9.61 -13.63
CA ARG A 347 23.16 11.01 -13.18
C ARG A 347 23.74 11.13 -11.79
N PHE A 348 23.31 10.27 -10.89
CA PHE A 348 23.81 10.25 -9.54
C PHE A 348 25.32 9.94 -9.51
N ARG A 349 25.80 9.00 -10.35
CA ARG A 349 27.24 8.76 -10.50
C ARG A 349 27.95 10.01 -11.01
N GLU A 350 27.47 10.64 -12.08
CA GLU A 350 28.02 11.89 -12.63
C GLU A 350 28.13 12.99 -11.57
N GLU A 351 27.09 13.19 -10.77
CA GLU A 351 27.06 14.21 -9.73
C GLU A 351 27.91 13.84 -8.52
N ALA A 352 27.93 12.57 -8.09
CA ALA A 352 28.83 12.11 -7.04
C ALA A 352 30.30 12.31 -7.46
N HIS A 353 30.63 12.07 -8.73
CA HIS A 353 31.94 12.40 -9.30
C HIS A 353 32.22 13.91 -9.21
N ALA A 354 31.25 14.75 -9.58
CA ALA A 354 31.40 16.21 -9.56
C ALA A 354 31.53 16.79 -8.15
N VAL A 355 30.71 16.34 -7.20
CA VAL A 355 30.75 16.76 -5.78
C VAL A 355 32.07 16.34 -5.15
N ALA A 356 32.52 15.11 -5.39
CA ALA A 356 33.84 14.67 -4.97
C ALA A 356 34.92 15.61 -5.51
N ALA A 357 34.95 15.84 -6.82
CA ALA A 357 35.91 16.74 -7.46
C ALA A 357 35.85 18.17 -6.89
N SER A 358 34.65 18.71 -6.60
CA SER A 358 34.47 20.05 -6.02
C SER A 358 34.97 20.13 -4.58
N LYS A 359 34.61 19.17 -3.71
CA LYS A 359 35.12 19.14 -2.34
C LYS A 359 36.65 19.05 -2.30
N PHE A 360 37.26 18.41 -3.30
CA PHE A 360 38.72 18.40 -3.43
C PHE A 360 39.31 19.75 -3.86
N LYS A 361 38.64 20.50 -4.74
CA LYS A 361 39.06 21.88 -5.05
C LYS A 361 39.00 22.80 -3.84
N ASP A 362 38.05 22.56 -2.92
CA ASP A 362 37.93 23.36 -1.71
C ASP A 362 38.96 22.94 -0.63
N LEU A 363 39.27 21.64 -0.54
CA LEU A 363 40.25 21.10 0.41
C LEU A 363 41.69 21.38 0.03
N ALA A 364 41.96 21.66 -1.24
CA ALA A 364 43.29 21.98 -1.69
C ALA A 364 43.23 23.16 -2.66
N SER A 365 43.90 24.25 -2.30
CA SER A 365 44.13 25.44 -3.13
C SER A 365 44.98 25.17 -4.39
N LEU A 366 44.94 23.95 -4.90
CA LEU A 366 45.79 23.36 -5.91
C LEU A 366 44.89 22.74 -6.99
N ASP A 367 45.33 22.85 -8.24
CA ASP A 367 44.61 22.34 -9.39
C ASP A 367 44.82 20.81 -9.49
N PHE A 368 43.75 20.03 -9.36
CA PHE A 368 43.78 18.56 -9.38
C PHE A 368 42.75 17.99 -10.36
N ARG A 369 43.06 16.80 -10.89
CA ARG A 369 42.15 15.93 -11.64
C ARG A 369 41.89 14.65 -10.84
N CYS A 370 40.64 14.20 -10.79
CA CYS A 370 40.29 12.88 -10.27
C CYS A 370 40.21 11.89 -11.43
N ARG A 371 40.87 10.73 -11.32
CA ARG A 371 40.69 9.60 -12.26
C ARG A 371 40.27 8.35 -11.52
N ILE A 372 39.46 7.51 -12.16
CA ILE A 372 39.08 6.21 -11.61
C ILE A 372 40.31 5.31 -11.67
N LYS A 373 40.76 4.83 -10.50
CA LYS A 373 41.90 3.92 -10.36
C LYS A 373 41.49 2.46 -10.48
N ASP A 374 40.41 2.10 -9.78
CA ASP A 374 39.89 0.73 -9.76
C ASP A 374 38.39 0.72 -9.42
N ARG A 375 37.72 -0.39 -9.75
CA ARG A 375 36.33 -0.66 -9.43
C ARG A 375 36.19 -2.09 -8.94
N LYS A 376 35.56 -2.29 -7.78
CA LYS A 376 35.25 -3.62 -7.26
C LYS A 376 33.75 -3.73 -7.00
N VAL A 377 33.18 -4.87 -7.39
CA VAL A 377 31.76 -5.18 -7.17
C VAL A 377 31.67 -6.38 -6.26
N ALA A 378 30.81 -6.32 -5.25
CA ALA A 378 30.54 -7.42 -4.35
C ALA A 378 29.03 -7.53 -4.08
N LYS A 379 28.56 -8.74 -3.80
CA LYS A 379 27.17 -8.96 -3.38
C LYS A 379 27.11 -9.09 -1.87
N ILE A 380 26.25 -8.31 -1.24
CA ILE A 380 25.92 -8.41 0.20
C ILE A 380 24.66 -9.25 0.34
N ARG A 381 24.65 -10.22 1.26
CA ARG A 381 23.48 -11.03 1.60
C ARG A 381 23.14 -10.85 3.08
N GLY A 382 21.87 -10.57 3.40
CA GLY A 382 21.32 -10.70 4.75
C GLY A 382 21.00 -9.41 5.50
N THR A 383 20.39 -9.56 6.68
CA THR A 383 19.88 -8.49 7.56
C THR A 383 20.93 -7.96 8.53
N GLY A 384 21.02 -6.63 8.66
CA GLY A 384 21.74 -5.93 9.73
C GLY A 384 23.25 -5.78 9.56
N TYR A 385 23.87 -5.10 10.55
CA TYR A 385 25.28 -4.70 10.59
C TYR A 385 26.31 -5.83 10.45
N GLN A 386 25.89 -7.09 10.53
CA GLN A 386 26.79 -8.26 10.45
C GLN A 386 27.11 -8.68 9.01
N ASN A 387 26.40 -8.15 8.02
CA ASN A 387 26.60 -8.48 6.62
C ASN A 387 27.22 -7.30 5.88
N ALA A 388 28.56 -7.23 5.91
CA ALA A 388 29.32 -6.21 5.18
C ALA A 388 30.04 -6.82 3.97
N ALA A 389 29.99 -6.14 2.83
CA ALA A 389 30.94 -6.43 1.76
C ALA A 389 32.29 -5.84 2.15
N THR A 390 33.30 -6.70 2.24
CA THR A 390 34.68 -6.27 2.46
C THR A 390 35.38 -6.13 1.12
N PHE A 391 35.94 -4.96 0.88
CA PHE A 391 36.76 -4.65 -0.28
C PHE A 391 38.18 -4.33 0.19
N THR A 392 39.16 -5.06 -0.33
CA THR A 392 40.57 -4.85 0.04
C THR A 392 41.38 -4.50 -1.19
N TRP A 393 42.18 -3.44 -1.11
CA TRP A 393 43.21 -3.10 -2.08
C TRP A 393 44.59 -3.35 -1.47
N ARG A 394 45.45 -4.07 -2.21
CA ARG A 394 46.81 -4.31 -1.74
C ARG A 394 47.62 -3.04 -1.93
N ALA A 395 48.46 -2.74 -0.95
CA ALA A 395 49.49 -1.69 -0.97
C ALA A 395 50.16 -1.45 -2.34
N ARG A 396 50.60 -2.53 -3.00
CA ARG A 396 51.27 -2.51 -4.31
C ARG A 396 50.38 -2.10 -5.50
N GLU A 397 49.06 -2.21 -5.37
CA GLU A 397 48.08 -1.85 -6.42
C GLU A 397 47.76 -0.36 -6.42
N LEU A 398 47.93 0.29 -5.26
CA LEU A 398 47.58 1.69 -5.05
C LEU A 398 48.73 2.61 -5.50
N GLY A 399 49.96 2.29 -5.11
CA GLY A 399 51.10 3.21 -5.26
C GLY A 399 51.04 4.33 -4.21
N THR A 400 51.79 5.41 -4.42
CA THR A 400 51.75 6.62 -3.58
C THR A 400 50.75 7.62 -4.17
N GLY A 401 49.86 8.15 -3.34
CA GLY A 401 48.82 9.07 -3.81
C GLY A 401 47.72 9.32 -2.79
N ILE A 402 46.79 10.20 -3.15
CA ILE A 402 45.56 10.44 -2.39
C ILE A 402 44.45 9.69 -3.08
N PHE A 403 43.76 8.85 -2.32
CA PHE A 403 42.67 8.03 -2.82
C PHE A 403 41.36 8.36 -2.12
N MET A 404 40.26 8.29 -2.86
CA MET A 404 38.91 8.36 -2.33
C MET A 404 38.15 7.11 -2.74
N ALA A 405 37.48 6.45 -1.81
CA ALA A 405 36.57 5.36 -2.12
C ALA A 405 35.12 5.86 -2.02
N VAL A 406 34.30 5.54 -3.01
CA VAL A 406 32.86 5.86 -3.02
C VAL A 406 32.09 4.57 -3.26
N ALA A 407 31.22 4.21 -2.31
CA ALA A 407 30.37 3.05 -2.42
C ALA A 407 29.03 3.43 -3.08
N PHE A 408 28.58 2.59 -4.01
CA PHE A 408 27.28 2.68 -4.69
C PHE A 408 26.50 1.38 -4.44
N CYS A 409 25.22 1.50 -4.08
CA CYS A 409 24.31 0.36 -3.98
C CYS A 409 23.42 0.34 -5.22
N ARG A 410 23.30 -0.81 -5.86
CA ARG A 410 22.54 -0.95 -7.10
C ARG A 410 21.04 -1.13 -6.90
N ASP A 411 20.60 -1.60 -5.74
CA ASP A 411 19.23 -2.11 -5.59
C ASP A 411 18.42 -1.40 -4.48
N ARG A 412 19.06 -0.62 -3.59
CA ARG A 412 18.36 0.14 -2.54
C ARG A 412 19.13 1.40 -2.08
N PRO A 413 18.44 2.56 -1.96
CA PRO A 413 18.94 3.80 -1.39
C PRO A 413 19.33 3.82 0.06
N GLU A 414 18.78 2.92 0.85
CA GLU A 414 18.43 3.33 2.19
C GLU A 414 19.56 2.98 3.14
N PHE A 415 20.31 4.02 3.49
CA PHE A 415 21.36 4.07 4.51
C PHE A 415 22.48 3.06 4.29
N MET A 416 23.45 3.44 3.45
CA MET A 416 24.75 2.79 3.43
C MET A 416 25.72 3.44 4.42
N GLY A 417 26.40 2.60 5.19
CA GLY A 417 27.63 2.98 5.86
C GLY A 417 28.83 2.50 5.06
N LEU A 418 29.83 3.38 4.91
CA LEU A 418 31.18 2.98 4.50
C LEU A 418 32.09 3.12 5.71
N ARG A 419 32.67 2.00 6.12
CA ARG A 419 33.72 1.97 7.14
C ARG A 419 35.06 1.75 6.45
N GLN A 420 36.03 2.57 6.80
CA GLN A 420 37.41 2.38 6.39
C GLN A 420 38.26 1.85 7.55
N THR A 421 39.14 0.91 7.23
CA THR A 421 40.18 0.43 8.13
C THR A 421 41.52 0.54 7.43
N ILE A 422 42.43 1.34 8.00
CA ILE A 422 43.82 1.43 7.55
C ILE A 422 44.60 0.34 8.28
N LEU A 423 45.16 -0.63 7.55
CA LEU A 423 45.88 -1.76 8.14
C LEU A 423 47.35 -1.40 8.34
N ASN A 424 47.68 -0.68 9.42
CA ASN A 424 49.05 -0.23 9.68
C ASN A 424 49.64 -0.93 10.91
N GLN A 425 50.56 -1.88 10.70
CA GLN A 425 51.43 -2.49 11.74
C GLN A 425 50.76 -2.82 13.10
N GLY A 426 49.50 -3.26 13.11
CA GLY A 426 48.78 -3.69 14.32
C GLY A 426 47.88 -2.64 15.00
N LEU A 427 47.72 -1.43 14.43
CA LEU A 427 46.76 -0.43 14.88
C LEU A 427 45.64 -0.24 13.84
N GLU A 428 44.37 -0.32 14.29
CA GLU A 428 43.17 -0.07 13.48
C GLU A 428 42.70 1.37 13.68
N ASP A 429 43.05 2.28 12.76
CA ASP A 429 42.38 3.59 12.70
C ASP A 429 41.06 3.44 11.93
N ARG A 430 39.97 3.80 12.61
CA ARG A 430 38.60 3.67 12.10
C ARG A 430 38.05 5.05 11.74
N VAL A 431 37.69 5.21 10.46
CA VAL A 431 36.92 6.34 9.99
C VAL A 431 35.58 5.81 9.52
N GLU A 432 34.51 6.19 10.22
CA GLU A 432 33.14 5.95 9.80
C GLU A 432 32.57 7.24 9.23
N SER A 433 32.20 7.20 7.95
CA SER A 433 31.45 8.25 7.30
C SER A 433 30.02 7.77 7.10
N SER A 434 29.06 8.36 7.81
CA SER A 434 27.65 8.29 7.45
C SER A 434 27.36 9.48 6.53
N LEU A 435 27.37 9.25 5.23
CA LEU A 435 26.94 10.28 4.29
C LEU A 435 25.81 9.70 3.48
N GLY A 436 24.70 10.45 3.45
CA GLY A 436 23.59 10.25 2.53
C GLY A 436 22.86 8.91 2.61
N THR A 437 21.72 8.87 1.96
CA THR A 437 21.01 7.62 1.69
C THR A 437 21.88 6.73 0.78
N TRP A 438 22.42 7.27 -0.32
CA TRP A 438 22.87 6.48 -1.47
C TRP A 438 24.38 6.22 -1.66
N TRP A 439 25.26 6.83 -0.88
CA TRP A 439 26.71 6.75 -1.09
C TRP A 439 27.47 7.18 0.14
N ALA A 440 28.54 6.47 0.49
CA ALA A 440 29.46 6.94 1.51
C ALA A 440 30.85 7.05 0.90
N ALA A 441 31.59 8.08 1.34
CA ALA A 441 32.92 8.36 0.85
C ALA A 441 33.89 8.63 1.99
N THR A 442 35.11 8.17 1.78
CA THR A 442 36.23 8.36 2.72
C THR A 442 37.52 8.45 1.93
N TRP A 443 38.53 9.13 2.50
CA TRP A 443 39.79 9.40 1.83
C TRP A 443 40.98 8.89 2.64
N VAL A 444 42.04 8.49 1.94
CA VAL A 444 43.35 8.24 2.55
C VAL A 444 44.45 8.87 1.73
N SER A 445 45.36 9.55 2.43
CA SER A 445 46.68 9.90 1.92
C SER A 445 47.63 8.74 2.18
N ALA A 446 48.04 8.03 1.14
CA ALA A 446 49.01 6.95 1.23
C ALA A 446 50.41 7.53 0.95
N GLN A 447 51.09 8.00 2.01
CA GLN A 447 52.51 8.34 1.92
C GLN A 447 53.40 7.08 1.82
N ASN A 448 52.90 5.95 2.34
CA ASN A 448 53.50 4.62 2.22
C ASN A 448 52.46 3.62 1.68
N PRO A 449 52.87 2.59 0.93
CA PRO A 449 51.96 1.61 0.37
C PRO A 449 51.42 0.72 1.49
N THR A 450 50.31 1.13 2.10
CA THR A 450 49.59 0.40 3.14
C THR A 450 48.32 -0.21 2.54
N PRO A 451 47.95 -1.46 2.86
CA PRO A 451 46.70 -2.03 2.38
C PRO A 451 45.50 -1.23 2.90
N LEU A 452 44.52 -1.00 2.02
CA LEU A 452 43.26 -0.36 2.37
C LEU A 452 42.16 -1.42 2.44
N LYS A 453 41.43 -1.46 3.56
CA LYS A 453 40.23 -2.27 3.73
C LYS A 453 39.04 -1.34 3.88
N TYR A 454 37.99 -1.62 3.11
CA TYR A 454 36.71 -0.95 3.18
C TYR A 454 35.63 -1.97 3.48
N GLU A 455 34.72 -1.63 4.37
CA GLU A 455 33.53 -2.41 4.69
C GLU A 455 32.31 -1.57 4.33
N VAL A 456 31.49 -2.07 3.40
CA VAL A 456 30.19 -1.46 3.10
C VAL A 456 29.13 -2.27 3.81
N PHE A 457 28.30 -1.61 4.61
CA PHE A 457 27.22 -2.24 5.38
C PHE A 457 25.91 -1.48 5.20
N ALA A 458 24.80 -2.20 5.30
CA ALA A 458 23.48 -1.59 5.42
C ALA A 458 23.32 -1.06 6.86
N ALA A 459 22.98 0.22 7.01
CA ALA A 459 22.89 0.86 8.32
C ALA A 459 21.59 0.53 9.07
N ASP A 460 20.66 -0.21 8.46
CA ASP A 460 19.40 -0.56 9.13
C ASP A 460 19.03 -2.04 8.97
N GLY A 461 18.53 -2.62 10.06
CA GLY A 461 18.30 -4.06 10.25
C GLY A 461 17.16 -4.65 9.40
N ALA A 462 16.52 -3.86 8.55
CA ALA A 462 15.29 -4.21 7.84
C ALA A 462 15.49 -5.03 6.55
N TYR A 463 16.74 -5.34 6.14
CA TYR A 463 16.98 -5.92 4.81
C TYR A 463 17.13 -7.45 4.78
N SER A 464 16.19 -8.18 4.18
CA SER A 464 16.25 -9.65 4.05
C SER A 464 16.70 -10.18 2.66
N GLY A 465 17.36 -9.37 1.83
CA GLY A 465 17.70 -9.73 0.45
C GLY A 465 19.20 -9.90 0.12
N GLN A 466 19.50 -9.96 -1.19
CA GLN A 466 20.84 -9.87 -1.76
C GLN A 466 20.97 -8.59 -2.59
N THR A 467 21.92 -7.70 -2.28
CA THR A 467 22.17 -6.45 -3.04
C THR A 467 23.59 -6.43 -3.62
N GLU A 468 23.77 -5.81 -4.77
CA GLU A 468 25.08 -5.57 -5.37
C GLU A 468 25.62 -4.18 -4.98
N VAL A 469 26.84 -4.16 -4.44
CA VAL A 469 27.57 -2.95 -4.07
C VAL A 469 28.78 -2.80 -4.97
N GLU A 470 28.92 -1.64 -5.59
CA GLU A 470 30.09 -1.21 -6.35
C GLU A 470 30.88 -0.21 -5.52
N LEU A 471 32.15 -0.52 -5.24
CA LEU A 471 33.08 0.41 -4.62
C LEU A 471 34.05 0.93 -5.67
N VAL A 472 33.98 2.24 -5.94
CA VAL A 472 34.83 2.92 -6.92
C VAL A 472 35.94 3.64 -6.17
N LEU A 473 37.18 3.35 -6.56
CA LEU A 473 38.36 4.00 -6.02
C LEU A 473 38.87 5.07 -7.00
N TYR A 474 38.94 6.31 -6.54
CA TYR A 474 39.50 7.43 -7.27
C TYR A 474 40.92 7.69 -6.82
N GLU A 475 41.80 7.98 -7.77
CA GLU A 475 43.12 8.54 -7.53
C GLU A 475 43.08 10.02 -7.88
N ILE A 476 43.54 10.86 -6.96
CA ILE A 476 43.61 12.30 -7.11
C ILE A 476 45.03 12.63 -7.56
N VAL A 477 45.14 13.19 -8.76
CA VAL A 477 46.42 13.55 -9.38
C VAL A 477 46.48 15.07 -9.56
N PRO A 478 47.63 15.72 -9.29
CA PRO A 478 47.84 17.12 -9.67
C PRO A 478 47.60 17.30 -11.17
N ASN A 479 47.08 18.47 -11.57
CA ASN A 479 46.84 18.78 -12.98
C ASN A 479 48.08 18.86 -13.84
#